data_AF-A0A1I4ZNG2-F1
#
_entry.id   AF-A0A1I4ZNG2-F1
#
_cell.length_a   1.000
_cell.length_b   1.000
_cell.length_c   1.000
_cell.angle_alpha   90.00
_cell.angle_beta   90.00
_cell.angle_gamma   90.00
#
_symmetry.space_group_name_H-M   'P 1'
#
loop_
_entity.id
_entity.type
_entity.pdbx_description
1 polymer ?
#
loop_
_entity_poly.entity_id
_entity_poly.type
_entity_poly.pdbx_seq_one_letter_code
_entity_poly.pdbx_strand_id
1 'polypeptide(L)'
;MGSIFSFGSRKADTNGSFIGWEIRYDGVLSVALIDDVPFAGISGPWPDGNYALTWWSSRDADAQPTLEFYPSMDDARQRVEDVAGQVARAA
;
A
#
# COMPACT_ATOMS: atom_id res chain seq x y z
N MET A 1 -16.34 4.86 32.93
CA MET A 1 -16.51 5.26 31.53
C MET A 1 -15.32 4.72 30.76
N GLY A 2 -15.55 3.79 29.84
CA GLY A 2 -14.50 3.10 29.10
C GLY A 2 -14.17 3.83 27.80
N SER A 3 -12.87 3.93 27.49
CA SER A 3 -12.39 4.14 26.13
C SER A 3 -11.39 3.03 25.84
N ILE A 4 -11.89 2.02 25.12
CA ILE A 4 -11.07 1.01 24.45
C ILE A 4 -10.41 1.68 23.25
N PHE A 5 -9.11 1.94 23.32
CA PHE A 5 -8.32 2.26 22.14
C PHE A 5 -8.09 0.95 21.37
N SER A 6 -9.08 0.53 20.59
CA SER A 6 -8.91 -0.51 19.59
C SER A 6 -8.18 0.08 18.39
N PHE A 7 -6.88 -0.15 18.29
CA PHE A 7 -6.14 -0.09 17.03
C PHE A 7 -6.51 -1.32 16.19
N GLY A 8 -7.78 -1.43 15.83
CA GLY A 8 -8.21 -2.39 14.84
C GLY A 8 -7.74 -1.86 13.50
N SER A 9 -6.79 -2.56 12.87
CA SER A 9 -6.53 -2.45 11.44
C SER A 9 -7.88 -2.40 10.74
N ARG A 10 -8.25 -1.23 10.22
CA ARG A 10 -9.50 -1.06 9.49
C ARG A 10 -9.26 -1.80 8.17
N LYS A 11 -9.48 -3.12 8.17
CA LYS A 11 -9.60 -3.90 6.93
C LYS A 11 -10.68 -3.20 6.13
N ALA A 12 -10.26 -2.49 5.11
CA ALA A 12 -11.15 -1.90 4.13
C ALA A 12 -11.78 -3.07 3.37
N ASP A 13 -12.88 -3.58 3.92
CA ASP A 13 -13.74 -4.56 3.27
C ASP A 13 -14.48 -3.85 2.13
N THR A 14 -13.86 -3.87 0.95
CA THR A 14 -14.55 -3.67 -0.33
C THR A 14 -14.17 -4.82 -1.25
N ASN A 15 -14.92 -5.92 -1.09
CA ASN A 15 -15.44 -6.77 -2.15
C ASN A 15 -14.63 -6.74 -3.48
N GLY A 16 -13.64 -7.64 -3.60
CA GLY A 16 -13.00 -7.98 -4.88
C GLY A 16 -11.51 -7.68 -5.03
N SER A 17 -10.89 -6.91 -4.13
CA SER A 17 -9.44 -6.67 -4.20
C SER A 17 -8.66 -7.67 -3.36
N PHE A 18 -7.78 -8.40 -4.01
CA PHE A 18 -6.77 -9.30 -3.45
C PHE A 18 -5.71 -8.57 -2.57
N ILE A 19 -5.94 -7.29 -2.27
CA ILE A 19 -5.00 -6.36 -1.65
C ILE A 19 -5.55 -5.94 -0.29
N GLY A 20 -4.82 -6.28 0.77
CA GLY A 20 -4.98 -5.68 2.08
C GLY A 20 -4.20 -4.38 2.20
N TRP A 21 -4.75 -3.39 2.92
CA TRP A 21 -4.03 -2.16 3.25
C TRP A 21 -3.79 -2.08 4.75
N GLU A 22 -2.57 -1.71 5.11
CA GLU A 22 -2.16 -1.54 6.49
C GLU A 22 -1.50 -0.18 6.68
N ILE A 23 -1.90 0.53 7.73
CA ILE A 23 -1.39 1.87 8.01
C ILE A 23 -0.43 1.76 9.20
N ARG A 24 0.77 2.35 9.04
CA ARG A 24 1.86 2.34 10.03
C ARG A 24 2.29 3.78 10.34
N TYR A 25 3.02 3.94 11.44
CA TYR A 25 3.64 5.21 11.86
C TYR A 25 2.65 6.40 11.85
N ASP A 26 1.50 6.24 12.50
CA ASP A 26 0.47 7.28 12.64
C ASP A 26 -0.08 7.83 11.31
N GLY A 27 -0.13 7.00 10.26
CA GLY A 27 -0.68 7.41 8.96
C GLY A 27 0.37 7.78 7.92
N VAL A 28 1.64 7.88 8.30
CA VAL A 28 2.74 8.32 7.42
C VAL A 28 3.12 7.24 6.39
N LEU A 29 2.84 5.97 6.67
CA LEU A 29 3.12 4.86 5.76
C LEU A 29 1.87 4.00 5.59
N SER A 30 1.48 3.76 4.34
CA SER A 30 0.45 2.81 3.96
C SER A 30 1.05 1.67 3.15
N VAL A 31 0.89 0.45 3.64
CA VAL A 31 1.45 -0.77 3.09
C VAL A 31 0.34 -1.55 2.40
N ALA A 32 0.56 -1.91 1.14
CA ALA A 32 -0.27 -2.82 0.39
C ALA A 32 0.26 -4.25 0.50
N LEU A 33 -0.61 -5.17 0.86
CA LEU A 33 -0.34 -6.58 1.10
C LEU A 33 -1.14 -7.42 0.09
N ILE A 34 -0.49 -8.37 -0.57
CA ILE A 34 -1.12 -9.37 -1.44
C ILE A 34 -0.84 -10.73 -0.83
N ASP A 35 -1.86 -11.54 -0.52
CA ASP A 35 -1.71 -12.82 0.20
C ASP A 35 -0.87 -12.73 1.49
N ASP A 36 -1.05 -11.66 2.27
CA ASP A 36 -0.24 -11.36 3.48
C ASP A 36 1.24 -11.01 3.18
N VAL A 37 1.65 -10.94 1.91
CA VAL A 37 2.99 -10.54 1.48
C VAL A 37 3.03 -9.04 1.14
N PRO A 38 3.97 -8.26 1.70
CA PRO A 38 4.09 -6.84 1.41
C PRO A 38 4.46 -6.61 -0.06
N PHE A 39 3.53 -6.04 -0.82
CA PHE A 39 3.68 -5.81 -2.25
C PHE A 39 4.27 -4.42 -2.53
N ALA A 40 3.71 -3.39 -1.89
CA ALA A 40 4.11 -2.01 -2.08
C ALA A 40 3.88 -1.17 -0.81
N GLY A 41 4.54 -0.02 -0.71
CA GLY A 41 4.38 0.93 0.39
C GLY A 41 4.33 2.37 -0.10
N ILE A 42 3.31 3.12 0.32
CA ILE A 42 3.14 4.54 0.05
C ILE A 42 3.53 5.31 1.31
N SER A 43 4.54 6.16 1.22
CA SER A 43 4.99 7.02 2.31
C SER A 43 4.79 8.49 1.97
N GLY A 44 4.40 9.29 2.95
CA GLY A 44 4.21 10.73 2.79
C GLY A 44 3.14 11.29 3.74
N PRO A 45 2.80 12.57 3.60
CA PRO A 45 3.34 13.53 2.63
C PRO A 45 4.79 13.93 2.96
N TRP A 46 5.64 13.98 1.95
CA TRP A 46 7.01 14.49 2.05
C TRP A 46 7.03 16.04 1.98
N PRO A 47 8.14 16.71 2.34
CA PRO A 47 8.21 18.19 2.37
C PRO A 47 7.95 18.88 1.04
N ASP A 48 8.11 18.17 -0.08
CA ASP A 48 7.80 18.61 -1.45
C ASP A 48 6.31 18.43 -1.80
N GLY A 49 5.50 17.88 -0.90
CA GLY A 49 4.07 17.62 -1.08
C GLY A 49 3.76 16.30 -1.79
N ASN A 50 4.78 15.53 -2.17
CA ASN A 50 4.59 14.27 -2.88
C ASN A 50 4.48 13.07 -1.91
N TYR A 51 3.98 11.97 -2.45
CA TYR A 51 3.93 10.65 -1.84
C TYR A 51 4.89 9.74 -2.59
N ALA A 52 5.72 8.99 -1.87
CA ALA A 52 6.65 8.04 -2.44
C ALA A 52 6.07 6.63 -2.37
N LEU A 53 5.79 6.05 -3.53
CA LEU A 53 5.36 4.67 -3.72
C LEU A 53 6.60 3.79 -3.95
N THR A 54 6.84 2.87 -3.02
CA THR A 54 7.93 1.89 -3.08
C THR A 54 7.36 0.52 -3.42
N TRP A 55 7.87 -0.12 -4.46
CA TRP A 55 7.55 -1.50 -4.81
C TRP A 55 8.56 -2.45 -4.17
N TRP A 56 8.09 -3.43 -3.40
CA TRP A 56 8.96 -4.37 -2.67
C TRP A 56 8.97 -5.76 -3.26
N SER A 57 7.82 -6.25 -3.73
CA SER A 57 7.71 -7.61 -4.24
C SER A 57 7.67 -7.61 -5.76
N SER A 58 8.86 -7.65 -6.36
CA SER A 58 9.03 -8.29 -7.66
C SER A 58 9.23 -9.79 -7.41
N ARG A 59 8.63 -10.66 -8.24
CA ARG A 59 8.82 -12.13 -8.13
C ARG A 59 10.30 -12.55 -8.20
N ASP A 60 11.16 -11.66 -8.70
CA ASP A 60 12.60 -11.80 -8.71
C ASP A 60 13.20 -11.11 -7.48
N ALA A 61 13.75 -11.91 -6.56
CA ALA A 61 14.42 -11.44 -5.34
C ALA A 61 15.66 -10.55 -5.59
N ASP A 62 16.09 -10.41 -6.86
CA ASP A 62 17.21 -9.58 -7.32
C ASP A 62 16.75 -8.26 -7.98
N ALA A 63 15.43 -8.05 -8.12
CA ALA A 63 14.93 -6.81 -8.70
C ALA A 63 15.03 -5.67 -7.68
N GLN A 64 15.67 -4.57 -8.10
CA GLN A 64 15.77 -3.38 -7.26
C GLN A 64 14.36 -2.84 -6.97
N PRO A 65 14.07 -2.46 -5.70
CA PRO A 65 12.81 -1.82 -5.37
C PRO A 65 12.64 -0.57 -6.21
N THR A 66 11.54 -0.51 -6.96
CA THR A 66 11.23 0.65 -7.79
C THR A 66 10.56 1.70 -6.92
N LEU A 67 10.98 2.96 -7.05
CA LEU A 67 10.42 4.09 -6.33
C LEU A 67 9.76 5.05 -7.32
N GLU A 68 8.49 5.34 -7.12
CA GLU A 68 7.69 6.28 -7.91
C GLU A 68 7.16 7.39 -7.00
N PHE A 69 7.04 8.61 -7.53
CA PHE A 69 6.51 9.76 -6.79
C PHE A 69 5.17 10.19 -7.37
N TYR A 70 4.21 10.46 -6.49
CA TYR A 70 2.86 10.86 -6.83
C TYR A 70 2.47 12.15 -6.11
N PRO A 71 1.68 13.02 -6.74
CA PRO A 71 1.21 14.27 -6.13
C PRO A 71 0.11 14.05 -5.08
N SER A 72 -0.51 12.86 -5.05
CA SER A 72 -1.57 12.52 -4.09
C SER A 72 -1.50 11.06 -3.64
N MET A 73 -2.04 10.80 -2.45
CA MET A 73 -2.13 9.45 -1.88
C MET A 73 -3.09 8.56 -2.68
N ASP A 74 -4.20 9.12 -3.16
CA ASP A 74 -5.18 8.42 -3.99
C ASP A 74 -4.57 7.97 -5.32
N ASP A 75 -3.77 8.81 -5.98
CA ASP A 75 -3.08 8.43 -7.23
C ASP A 75 -2.11 7.27 -7.01
N ALA A 76 -1.32 7.32 -5.94
CA ALA A 76 -0.39 6.26 -5.57
C ALA A 76 -1.14 4.96 -5.23
N ARG A 77 -2.28 5.05 -4.55
CA ARG A 77 -3.11 3.91 -4.18
C ARG A 77 -3.74 3.26 -5.41
N GLN A 78 -4.31 4.07 -6.30
CA GLN A 78 -4.91 3.60 -7.54
C GLN A 78 -3.88 2.89 -8.42
N ARG A 79 -2.63 3.36 -8.45
CA ARG A 79 -1.53 2.66 -9.14
C ARG A 79 -1.30 1.26 -8.58
N VAL A 80 -1.25 1.12 -7.25
CA VAL A 80 -1.07 -0.18 -6.60
C VAL A 80 -2.21 -1.13 -6.93
N GLU A 81 -3.44 -0.63 -6.89
CA GLU A 81 -4.64 -1.41 -7.20
C GLU A 81 -4.66 -1.88 -8.66
N ASP A 82 -4.27 -1.02 -9.61
CA ASP A 82 -4.13 -1.38 -11.03
C ASP A 82 -3.10 -2.49 -11.25
N VAL A 83 -1.88 -2.33 -10.72
CA VAL A 83 -0.81 -3.31 -10.89
C VAL A 83 -1.16 -4.64 -10.24
N ALA A 84 -1.70 -4.61 -9.02
CA ALA A 84 -2.13 -5.83 -8.35
C ALA A 84 -3.29 -6.53 -9.08
N GLY A 85 -4.21 -5.77 -9.68
CA GLY A 85 -5.27 -6.32 -10.55
C GLY A 85 -4.69 -7.01 -11.80
N GLN A 86 -3.59 -6.51 -12.35
CA GLN A 86 -2.86 -7.16 -13.44
C GLN A 86 -2.16 -8.44 -12.97
N VAL A 87 -1.52 -8.43 -11.80
CA VAL A 87 -0.86 -9.61 -11.21
C VAL A 87 -1.86 -10.72 -10.92
N ALA A 88 -3.02 -10.39 -10.35
CA ALA A 88 -4.09 -11.36 -10.07
C ALA A 88 -4.69 -11.98 -11.35
N ARG A 89 -4.67 -11.27 -12.47
CA ARG A 89 -5.10 -11.79 -13.78
C ARG A 89 -4.07 -12.68 -14.47
N ALA A 90 -2.80 -12.55 -14.10
CA ALA A 90 -1.69 -13.28 -14.71
C ALA A 90 -1.28 -14.53 -13.91
N ALA A 91 -1.85 -14.75 -12.72
CA ALA A 91 -1.67 -15.94 -11.89
C ALA A 91 -2.76 -17.00 -12.20
#